data_AF-A0A3P6TK53-F1
#
_entry.id   AF-A0A3P6TK53-F1
#
_cell.length_a   1.000
_cell.length_b   1.000
_cell.length_c   1.000
_cell.angle_alpha   90.00
_cell.angle_beta   90.00
_cell.angle_gamma   90.00
#
_symmetry.space_group_name_H-M   'P 1'
#
loop_
_entity.id
_entity.type
_entity.pdbx_description
1 polymer ?
#
loop_
_entity_poly.entity_id
_entity_poly.type
_entity_poly.pdbx_seq_one_letter_code
_entity_poly.pdbx_strand_id
1 'polypeptide(L)'
;MLFLYMLLHRNVGFRNYVLSRINLEKLVLPVLIVLNNGARSSGMINSYNAHHVYLALIVILILSEDDFFCKVAHETMIKDTTWFNSERPLGEISLGGLIILVFVRIIQLNTLKTKDRYLHTNCLAALANMSSYFKNLTSIVCQKLIGLLEVFTRRHAKLIENMRVRAEYDIVQEKESHNYHKDITALEEGILTLLEICNSCLTSNLRSNPHFIYTILYKRNLFDTFQNHPMFQDLIWNICTVINHFSSRVQLLERGSSVSAVLDAIEKGALHWPTDRLKKFPELRFKYVEDDNTVEFFVPYVWRLTFQFSTLYWDITRIRLFNTSFIV
;
A
#
# COMPACT_ATOMS: atom_id res chain seq x y z
N MET A 1 14.28 8.83 12.90
CA MET A 1 13.34 9.05 11.79
C MET A 1 13.29 10.49 11.35
N LEU A 2 13.03 11.47 12.24
CA LEU A 2 13.00 12.90 11.87
C LEU A 2 14.22 13.38 11.06
N PHE A 3 15.43 13.07 11.54
CA PHE A 3 16.66 13.46 10.86
C PHE A 3 16.77 12.85 9.45
N LEU A 4 16.41 11.57 9.29
CA LEU A 4 16.39 10.91 7.99
C LEU A 4 15.40 11.57 7.03
N TYR A 5 14.18 11.87 7.50
CA TYR A 5 13.20 12.62 6.74
C TYR A 5 13.76 13.98 6.28
N MET A 6 14.32 14.77 7.20
CA MET A 6 14.87 16.09 6.88
C MET A 6 15.96 16.02 5.82
N LEU A 7 16.88 15.06 5.94
CA LEU A 7 17.94 14.86 4.96
C LEU A 7 17.40 14.45 3.58
N LEU A 8 16.49 13.48 3.52
CA LEU A 8 15.93 13.01 2.24
C LEU A 8 15.04 14.06 1.57
N HIS A 9 14.26 14.80 2.35
CA HIS A 9 13.33 15.79 1.82
C HIS A 9 14.04 17.08 1.40
N ARG A 10 14.88 17.66 2.29
CA ARG A 10 15.48 18.99 2.10
C ARG A 10 16.85 18.96 1.42
N ASN A 11 17.58 17.84 1.45
CA ASN A 11 18.91 17.74 0.86
C ASN A 11 18.91 16.78 -0.35
N VAL A 12 18.74 17.37 -1.54
CA VAL A 12 18.74 16.63 -2.81
C VAL A 12 20.06 15.86 -3.03
N GLY A 13 21.20 16.43 -2.62
CA GLY A 13 22.50 15.76 -2.73
C GLY A 13 22.57 14.49 -1.89
N PHE A 14 22.09 14.54 -0.64
CA PHE A 14 21.99 13.36 0.22
C PHE A 14 21.01 12.34 -0.35
N ARG A 15 19.84 12.78 -0.84
CA ARG A 15 18.87 11.88 -1.48
C ARG A 15 19.46 11.15 -2.68
N ASN A 16 20.11 11.86 -3.59
CA ASN A 16 20.77 11.26 -4.76
C ASN A 16 21.89 10.30 -4.36
N TYR A 17 22.67 10.66 -3.34
CA TYR A 17 23.68 9.76 -2.78
C TYR A 17 23.05 8.47 -2.26
N VAL A 18 21.97 8.54 -1.48
CA VAL A 18 21.26 7.35 -0.98
C VAL A 18 20.76 6.49 -2.14
N LEU A 19 20.08 7.09 -3.11
CA LEU A 19 19.51 6.38 -4.26
C LEU A 19 20.58 5.72 -5.15
N SER A 20 21.81 6.22 -5.17
CA SER A 20 22.94 5.59 -5.90
C SER A 20 23.54 4.35 -5.21
N ARG A 21 23.14 4.02 -3.98
CA ARG A 21 23.71 2.89 -3.23
C ARG A 21 23.08 1.57 -3.65
N ILE A 22 23.89 0.51 -3.67
CA ILE A 22 23.42 -0.87 -3.93
C ILE A 22 22.79 -1.53 -2.70
N ASN A 23 23.09 -1.04 -1.49
CA ASN A 23 22.73 -1.67 -0.22
C ASN A 23 21.59 -0.92 0.49
N LEU A 24 20.56 -0.54 -0.29
CA LEU A 24 19.41 0.26 0.15
C LEU A 24 18.59 -0.43 1.25
N GLU A 25 18.59 -1.76 1.29
CA GLU A 25 17.93 -2.55 2.32
C GLU A 25 18.40 -2.21 3.74
N LYS A 26 19.66 -1.79 3.91
CA LYS A 26 20.17 -1.37 5.22
C LYS A 26 19.48 -0.12 5.76
N LEU A 27 18.95 0.73 4.87
CA LEU A 27 18.16 1.91 5.23
C LEU A 27 16.67 1.57 5.30
N VAL A 28 16.16 0.85 4.29
CA VAL A 28 14.72 0.61 4.11
C VAL A 28 14.19 -0.40 5.12
N LEU A 29 14.93 -1.45 5.44
CA LEU A 29 14.46 -2.52 6.34
C LEU A 29 14.15 -1.99 7.75
N PRO A 30 15.02 -1.17 8.40
CA PRO A 30 14.66 -0.52 9.66
C PRO A 30 13.41 0.38 9.57
N VAL A 31 13.23 1.09 8.45
CA VAL A 31 12.03 1.94 8.21
C VAL A 31 10.78 1.07 8.12
N LEU A 32 10.84 -0.07 7.44
CA LEU A 32 9.74 -1.04 7.36
C LEU A 32 9.42 -1.68 8.71
N ILE A 33 10.42 -1.95 9.56
CA ILE A 33 10.21 -2.47 10.90
C ILE A 33 9.44 -1.44 11.75
N VAL A 34 9.78 -0.15 11.67
CA VAL A 34 9.04 0.93 12.34
C VAL A 34 7.57 0.96 11.90
N LEU A 35 7.33 0.88 10.59
CA LEU A 35 5.99 0.84 10.00
C LEU A 35 5.19 -0.39 10.46
N ASN A 36 5.79 -1.57 10.40
CA ASN A 36 5.15 -2.83 10.78
C ASN A 36 4.81 -2.88 12.27
N ASN A 37 5.73 -2.45 13.13
CA ASN A 37 5.50 -2.42 14.58
C ASN A 37 4.42 -1.41 14.94
N GLY A 38 4.47 -0.21 14.33
CA GLY A 38 3.43 0.80 14.51
C GLY A 38 2.04 0.31 14.11
N ALA A 39 1.94 -0.43 13.00
CA ALA A 39 0.69 -1.05 12.56
C ALA A 39 0.14 -2.07 13.58
N ARG A 40 1.00 -2.90 14.17
CA ARG A 40 0.60 -3.93 15.14
C ARG A 40 0.14 -3.34 16.48
N SER A 41 0.71 -2.20 16.88
CA SER A 41 0.37 -1.52 18.14
C SER A 41 -0.95 -0.74 18.12
N SER A 42 -1.72 -0.76 17.02
CA SER A 42 -3.02 -0.09 16.83
C SER A 42 -4.19 -0.63 17.70
N GLY A 43 -3.92 -0.94 18.96
CA GLY A 43 -4.88 -0.94 20.06
C GLY A 43 -4.90 0.39 20.81
N MET A 44 -3.77 1.11 20.84
CA MET A 44 -3.67 2.52 21.24
C MET A 44 -2.53 3.13 20.44
N ILE A 45 -2.85 3.98 19.46
CA ILE A 45 -1.85 4.89 18.91
C ILE A 45 -1.57 5.90 20.02
N ASN A 46 -0.68 5.53 20.93
CA ASN A 46 -0.01 6.50 21.77
C ASN A 46 0.69 7.49 20.80
N SER A 47 0.46 8.80 20.99
CA SER A 47 1.02 9.89 20.17
C SER A 47 2.53 9.72 19.89
N TYR A 48 3.24 9.05 20.80
CA TYR A 48 4.64 8.65 20.66
C TYR A 48 4.96 7.91 19.35
N ASN A 49 4.21 6.86 19.03
CA ASN A 49 4.50 6.00 17.87
C ASN A 49 3.95 6.55 16.56
N ALA A 50 2.92 7.41 16.61
CA ALA A 50 2.28 7.96 15.42
C ALA A 50 3.29 8.73 14.55
N HIS A 51 4.07 9.63 15.16
CA HIS A 51 5.05 10.45 14.45
C HIS A 51 6.10 9.62 13.70
N HIS A 52 6.56 8.52 14.33
CA HIS A 52 7.52 7.62 13.71
C HIS A 52 6.92 6.87 12.53
N VAL A 53 5.66 6.45 12.62
CA VAL A 53 4.93 5.78 11.52
C VAL A 53 4.75 6.72 10.34
N TYR A 54 4.27 7.95 10.57
CA TYR A 54 4.11 8.95 9.51
C TYR A 54 5.43 9.28 8.82
N LEU A 55 6.49 9.55 9.58
CA LEU A 55 7.80 9.84 9.01
C LEU A 55 8.39 8.66 8.25
N ALA A 56 8.21 7.44 8.75
CA ALA A 56 8.65 6.25 8.05
C ALA A 56 7.88 6.05 6.73
N LEU A 57 6.57 6.32 6.71
CA LEU A 57 5.75 6.28 5.50
C LEU A 57 6.22 7.31 4.47
N ILE A 58 6.44 8.55 4.90
CA ILE A 58 6.95 9.64 4.05
C ILE A 58 8.32 9.27 3.48
N VAL A 59 9.21 8.68 4.28
CA VAL A 59 10.52 8.23 3.79
C VAL A 59 10.38 7.21 2.66
N ILE A 60 9.51 6.20 2.81
CA ILE A 60 9.28 5.23 1.74
C ILE A 60 8.63 5.89 0.51
N LEU A 61 7.69 6.82 0.71
CA LEU A 61 7.07 7.56 -0.38
C LEU A 61 8.11 8.36 -1.18
N ILE A 62 8.97 9.14 -0.51
CA ILE A 62 10.05 9.91 -1.16
C ILE A 62 10.99 8.98 -1.92
N LEU A 63 11.35 7.83 -1.36
CA LEU A 63 12.22 6.87 -2.04
C LEU A 63 11.52 6.23 -3.26
N SER A 64 10.21 5.97 -3.18
CA SER A 64 9.43 5.40 -4.28
C SER A 64 9.26 6.34 -5.47
N GLU A 65 9.55 7.64 -5.34
CA GLU A 65 9.53 8.59 -6.46
C GLU A 65 10.61 8.29 -7.52
N ASP A 66 11.62 7.49 -7.17
CA ASP A 66 12.76 7.16 -8.01
C ASP A 66 12.62 5.77 -8.65
N ASP A 67 12.73 5.73 -9.98
CA ASP A 67 12.61 4.53 -10.79
C ASP A 67 13.68 3.47 -10.44
N PHE A 68 14.91 3.91 -10.15
CA PHE A 68 16.01 3.00 -9.81
C PHE A 68 15.76 2.33 -8.45
N PHE A 69 15.31 3.09 -7.44
CA PHE A 69 14.87 2.52 -6.18
C PHE A 69 13.78 1.47 -6.37
N CYS A 70 12.74 1.78 -7.13
CA CYS A 70 11.62 0.85 -7.36
C CYS A 70 12.10 -0.46 -8.00
N LYS A 71 13.00 -0.39 -8.98
CA LYS A 71 13.60 -1.57 -9.61
C LYS A 71 14.45 -2.38 -8.62
N VAL A 72 15.39 -1.72 -7.94
CA VAL A 72 16.32 -2.39 -7.00
C VAL A 72 15.57 -3.04 -5.83
N ALA A 73 14.48 -2.42 -5.36
CA ALA A 73 13.65 -2.98 -4.31
C ALA A 73 13.10 -4.38 -4.68
N HIS A 74 12.70 -4.59 -5.94
CA HIS A 74 12.21 -5.90 -6.39
C HIS A 74 13.32 -6.91 -6.73
N GLU A 75 14.56 -6.46 -6.88
CA GLU A 75 15.74 -7.32 -7.13
C GLU A 75 16.48 -7.70 -5.83
N THR A 76 16.27 -6.96 -4.75
CA THR A 76 16.96 -7.18 -3.46
C THR A 76 16.22 -8.21 -2.61
N MET A 77 16.81 -9.39 -2.40
CA MET A 77 16.22 -10.46 -1.58
C MET A 77 16.57 -10.33 -0.09
N ILE A 78 15.56 -10.43 0.77
CA ILE A 78 15.65 -10.36 2.22
C ILE A 78 15.38 -11.75 2.80
N LYS A 79 16.37 -12.29 3.53
CA LYS A 79 16.29 -13.63 4.14
C LYS A 79 15.64 -13.62 5.51
N ASP A 80 15.96 -12.63 6.33
CA ASP A 80 15.36 -12.49 7.66
C ASP A 80 14.05 -11.72 7.61
N THR A 81 12.95 -12.45 7.75
CA THR A 81 11.58 -11.92 7.78
C THR A 81 10.89 -12.14 9.13
N THR A 82 11.63 -12.55 10.16
CA THR A 82 11.08 -12.88 11.49
C THR A 82 10.41 -11.68 12.15
N TRP A 83 10.92 -10.48 11.91
CA TRP A 83 10.35 -9.22 12.38
C TRP A 83 8.96 -8.91 11.80
N PHE A 84 8.64 -9.44 10.61
CA PHE A 84 7.33 -9.19 9.98
C PHE A 84 6.22 -10.01 10.64
N ASN A 85 6.49 -11.29 10.85
CA ASN A 85 5.62 -12.20 11.60
C ASN A 85 6.46 -13.33 12.24
N SER A 86 6.58 -13.30 13.56
CA SER A 86 7.35 -14.29 14.34
C SER A 86 6.77 -15.69 14.29
N GLU A 87 5.45 -15.84 14.16
CA GLU A 87 4.79 -17.15 14.20
C GLU A 87 4.90 -17.91 12.86
N ARG A 88 4.96 -17.17 11.75
CA ARG A 88 5.02 -17.72 10.40
C ARG A 88 5.97 -16.86 9.56
N PRO A 89 7.29 -17.13 9.62
CA PRO A 89 8.27 -16.45 8.78
C PRO A 89 7.92 -16.64 7.29
N LEU A 90 8.18 -15.63 6.48
CA LEU A 90 7.82 -15.64 5.06
C LEU A 90 8.85 -16.40 4.19
N GLY A 91 9.99 -16.76 4.77
CA GLY A 91 11.16 -17.20 4.02
C GLY A 91 11.86 -16.04 3.33
N GLU A 92 12.54 -16.32 2.22
CA GLU A 92 13.23 -15.34 1.39
C GLU A 92 12.24 -14.62 0.46
N ILE A 93 12.26 -13.29 0.47
CA ILE A 93 11.31 -12.44 -0.28
C ILE A 93 12.01 -11.13 -0.69
N SER A 94 11.61 -10.54 -1.82
CA SER A 94 12.18 -9.25 -2.22
C SER A 94 11.78 -8.13 -1.25
N LEU A 95 12.64 -7.12 -1.14
CA LEU A 95 12.37 -5.91 -0.35
C LEU A 95 11.09 -5.22 -0.82
N GLY A 96 10.86 -5.15 -2.14
CA GLY A 96 9.62 -4.67 -2.73
C GLY A 96 8.40 -5.48 -2.31
N GLY A 97 8.51 -6.81 -2.25
CA GLY A 97 7.47 -7.68 -1.70
C GLY A 97 7.15 -7.38 -0.23
N LEU A 98 8.16 -7.08 0.59
CA LEU A 98 7.96 -6.68 1.99
C LEU A 98 7.31 -5.31 2.12
N ILE A 99 7.70 -4.33 1.30
CA ILE A 99 7.04 -3.00 1.25
C ILE A 99 5.55 -3.17 0.96
N ILE A 100 5.21 -3.97 -0.05
CA ILE A 100 3.80 -4.26 -0.39
C ILE A 100 3.06 -4.88 0.80
N LEU A 101 3.63 -5.90 1.45
CA LEU A 101 2.98 -6.57 2.58
C LEU A 101 2.77 -5.65 3.78
N VAL A 102 3.74 -4.79 4.10
CA VAL A 102 3.64 -3.82 5.21
C VAL A 102 2.56 -2.78 4.89
N PHE A 103 2.56 -2.20 3.70
CA PHE A 103 1.55 -1.21 3.30
C PHE A 103 0.16 -1.80 3.19
N VAL A 104 0.00 -2.99 2.61
CA VAL A 104 -1.31 -3.68 2.61
C VAL A 104 -1.81 -3.88 4.03
N ARG A 105 -0.94 -4.30 4.97
CA ARG A 105 -1.34 -4.47 6.38
C ARG A 105 -1.76 -3.13 7.02
N ILE A 106 -1.01 -2.05 6.79
CA ILE A 106 -1.34 -0.72 7.29
C ILE A 106 -2.69 -0.25 6.75
N ILE A 107 -2.90 -0.34 5.44
CA ILE A 107 -4.15 0.06 4.79
C ILE A 107 -5.32 -0.77 5.33
N GLN A 108 -5.19 -2.11 5.42
CA GLN A 108 -6.25 -2.96 5.96
C GLN A 108 -6.65 -2.58 7.38
N LEU A 109 -5.66 -2.38 8.27
CA LEU A 109 -5.92 -1.98 9.65
C LEU A 109 -6.52 -0.58 9.72
N ASN A 110 -6.05 0.33 8.88
CA ASN A 110 -6.55 1.69 8.81
C ASN A 110 -8.02 1.73 8.38
N THR A 111 -8.37 1.01 7.32
CA THR A 111 -9.75 0.88 6.86
C THR A 111 -10.65 0.31 7.95
N LEU A 112 -10.18 -0.68 8.72
CA LEU A 112 -10.98 -1.32 9.76
C LEU A 112 -11.13 -0.47 11.04
N LYS A 113 -10.09 0.26 11.46
CA LYS A 113 -10.03 0.89 12.78
C LYS A 113 -9.99 2.42 12.76
N THR A 114 -8.98 3.00 12.10
CA THR A 114 -8.59 4.41 12.32
C THR A 114 -9.16 5.38 11.29
N LYS A 115 -9.47 4.91 10.07
CA LYS A 115 -9.99 5.72 8.95
C LYS A 115 -9.15 6.98 8.65
N ASP A 116 -7.84 6.90 8.85
CA ASP A 116 -6.91 7.99 8.58
C ASP A 116 -6.67 8.13 7.07
N ARG A 117 -7.12 9.24 6.48
CA ARG A 117 -6.99 9.47 5.03
C ARG A 117 -5.53 9.66 4.62
N TYR A 118 -4.72 10.31 5.45
CA TYR A 118 -3.32 10.58 5.14
C TYR A 118 -2.51 9.28 5.04
N LEU A 119 -2.66 8.36 6.00
CA LEU A 119 -2.01 7.04 5.94
C LEU A 119 -2.45 6.27 4.69
N HIS A 120 -3.74 6.28 4.41
CA HIS A 120 -4.30 5.56 3.27
C HIS A 120 -3.70 6.06 1.95
N THR A 121 -3.84 7.36 1.67
CA THR A 121 -3.43 7.97 0.41
C THR A 121 -1.92 7.82 0.19
N ASN A 122 -1.09 8.06 1.20
CA ASN A 122 0.37 7.96 1.04
C ASN A 122 0.85 6.52 0.87
N CYS A 123 0.22 5.53 1.52
CA CYS A 123 0.55 4.12 1.29
C CYS A 123 0.19 3.69 -0.15
N LEU A 124 -1.00 4.05 -0.63
CA LEU A 124 -1.41 3.73 -2.00
C LEU A 124 -0.54 4.45 -3.04
N ALA A 125 -0.19 5.72 -2.82
CA ALA A 125 0.69 6.48 -3.68
C ALA A 125 2.06 5.81 -3.84
N ALA A 126 2.66 5.36 -2.72
CA ALA A 126 3.94 4.67 -2.76
C ALA A 126 3.84 3.29 -3.47
N LEU A 127 2.75 2.53 -3.26
CA LEU A 127 2.51 1.29 -4.02
C LEU A 127 2.31 1.56 -5.51
N ALA A 128 1.61 2.64 -5.85
CA ALA A 128 1.34 3.05 -7.22
C ALA A 128 2.63 3.42 -7.95
N ASN A 129 3.53 4.18 -7.32
CA ASN A 129 4.86 4.46 -7.85
C ASN A 129 5.66 3.18 -8.18
N MET A 130 5.58 2.18 -7.32
CA MET A 130 6.33 0.92 -7.49
C MET A 130 5.67 -0.06 -8.47
N SER A 131 4.39 0.14 -8.80
CA SER A 131 3.54 -0.87 -9.45
C SER A 131 4.03 -1.34 -10.82
N SER A 132 4.66 -0.45 -11.60
CA SER A 132 5.23 -0.79 -12.90
C SER A 132 6.49 -1.65 -12.76
N TYR A 133 7.12 -1.69 -11.58
CA TYR A 133 8.34 -2.45 -11.27
C TYR A 133 8.07 -3.75 -10.52
N PHE A 134 6.81 -4.07 -10.22
CA PHE A 134 6.44 -5.33 -9.58
C PHE A 134 6.98 -6.50 -10.40
N LYS A 135 7.88 -7.29 -9.82
CA LYS A 135 8.58 -8.37 -10.50
C LYS A 135 8.77 -9.53 -9.53
N ASN A 136 8.54 -10.75 -10.01
CA ASN A 136 8.68 -12.00 -9.25
C ASN A 136 7.95 -11.94 -7.89
N LEU A 137 6.75 -11.35 -7.86
CA LEU A 137 5.97 -11.29 -6.63
C LEU A 137 5.61 -12.69 -6.15
N THR A 138 5.81 -12.95 -4.86
CA THR A 138 5.45 -14.25 -4.25
C THR A 138 3.94 -14.38 -4.10
N SER A 139 3.44 -15.62 -4.03
CA SER A 139 2.01 -15.92 -3.88
C SER A 139 1.36 -15.13 -2.73
N ILE A 140 2.02 -15.04 -1.57
CA ILE A 140 1.50 -14.29 -0.41
C ILE A 140 1.35 -12.79 -0.68
N VAL A 141 2.27 -12.17 -1.42
CA VAL A 141 2.19 -10.75 -1.78
C VAL A 141 0.97 -10.51 -2.68
N CYS A 142 0.83 -11.32 -3.73
CA CYS A 142 -0.28 -11.23 -4.67
C CYS A 142 -1.63 -11.43 -3.97
N GLN A 143 -1.73 -12.46 -3.12
CA GLN A 143 -2.94 -12.75 -2.35
C GLN A 143 -3.32 -11.61 -1.40
N LYS A 144 -2.34 -10.99 -0.73
CA LYS A 144 -2.60 -9.85 0.17
C LYS A 144 -3.01 -8.60 -0.61
N LEU A 145 -2.38 -8.32 -1.75
CA LEU A 145 -2.74 -7.20 -2.61
C LEU A 145 -4.18 -7.33 -3.16
N ILE A 146 -4.51 -8.47 -3.78
CA ILE A 146 -5.89 -8.70 -4.28
C ILE A 146 -6.89 -8.83 -3.12
N GLY A 147 -6.47 -9.39 -1.98
CA GLY A 147 -7.30 -9.45 -0.78
C GLY A 147 -7.63 -8.07 -0.21
N LEU A 148 -6.75 -7.07 -0.36
CA LEU A 148 -7.06 -5.69 0.00
C LEU A 148 -8.16 -5.10 -0.88
N LEU A 149 -8.09 -5.31 -2.20
CA LEU A 149 -9.15 -4.92 -3.13
C LEU A 149 -10.50 -5.55 -2.71
N GLU A 150 -10.51 -6.85 -2.40
CA GLU A 150 -11.70 -7.56 -1.91
C GLU A 150 -12.26 -6.97 -0.61
N VAL A 151 -11.40 -6.54 0.32
CA VAL A 151 -11.82 -5.86 1.55
C VAL A 151 -12.49 -4.52 1.23
N PHE A 152 -11.94 -3.74 0.30
CA PHE A 152 -12.52 -2.46 -0.10
C PHE A 152 -13.87 -2.64 -0.77
N THR A 153 -13.97 -3.54 -1.74
CA THR A 153 -15.22 -3.84 -2.45
C THR A 153 -16.33 -4.26 -1.50
N ARG A 154 -16.04 -5.19 -0.58
CA ARG A 154 -17.06 -5.65 0.40
C ARG A 154 -17.49 -4.53 1.33
N ARG A 155 -16.55 -3.70 1.79
CA ARG A 155 -16.88 -2.60 2.70
C ARG A 155 -17.67 -1.51 2.00
N HIS A 156 -17.31 -1.18 0.75
CA HIS A 156 -18.05 -0.25 -0.09
C HIS A 156 -19.48 -0.72 -0.28
N ALA A 157 -19.68 -1.97 -0.74
CA ALA A 157 -21.01 -2.54 -0.92
C ALA A 157 -21.86 -2.49 0.36
N LYS A 158 -21.26 -2.81 1.51
CA LYS A 158 -21.95 -2.74 2.81
C LYS A 158 -22.33 -1.31 3.20
N LEU A 159 -21.49 -0.31 2.92
CA LEU A 159 -21.80 1.09 3.22
C LEU A 159 -22.89 1.64 2.30
N ILE A 160 -22.88 1.28 1.02
CA ILE A 160 -23.94 1.63 0.07
C ILE A 160 -25.28 1.06 0.51
N GLU A 161 -25.31 -0.22 0.91
CA GLU A 161 -26.54 -0.86 1.39
C GLU A 161 -27.07 -0.18 2.66
N ASN A 162 -26.20 0.07 3.64
CA ASN A 162 -26.58 0.78 4.87
C ASN A 162 -27.12 2.19 4.58
N MET A 163 -26.54 2.88 3.59
CA MET A 163 -27.00 4.21 3.18
C MET A 163 -28.38 4.15 2.53
N ARG A 164 -28.65 3.16 1.68
CA ARG A 164 -29.97 2.95 1.05
C ARG A 164 -31.05 2.66 2.09
N VAL A 165 -30.79 1.70 2.98
CA VAL A 165 -31.71 1.33 4.06
C VAL A 165 -32.04 2.56 4.91
N ARG A 166 -31.05 3.36 5.32
CA ARG A 166 -31.30 4.57 6.13
C ARG A 166 -32.07 5.66 5.39
N ALA A 167 -31.85 5.82 4.08
CA ALA A 167 -32.60 6.77 3.27
C ALA A 167 -34.10 6.42 3.18
N GLU A 168 -34.47 5.15 3.37
CA GLU A 168 -35.87 4.70 3.43
C GLU A 168 -36.51 4.92 4.81
N TYR A 169 -35.73 5.03 5.89
CA TYR A 169 -36.23 5.12 7.27
C TYR A 169 -36.13 6.51 7.94
N ASP A 170 -35.26 7.43 7.48
CA ASP A 170 -35.04 8.75 8.13
C ASP A 170 -35.09 9.93 7.16
N ILE A 171 -36.01 10.88 7.39
CA ILE A 171 -36.11 12.19 6.69
C ILE A 171 -35.28 13.30 7.38
N VAL A 172 -34.70 13.07 8.57
CA VAL A 172 -34.16 14.16 9.40
C VAL A 172 -32.82 13.80 10.04
N GLN A 173 -31.71 13.76 9.28
CA GLN A 173 -30.34 13.86 9.83
C GLN A 173 -29.26 14.09 8.74
N GLU A 174 -29.04 15.36 8.35
CA GLU A 174 -28.02 15.74 7.35
C GLU A 174 -26.56 15.46 7.78
N LYS A 175 -26.26 15.51 9.09
CA LYS A 175 -24.88 15.37 9.60
C LYS A 175 -24.30 13.96 9.48
N GLU A 176 -25.09 12.90 9.65
CA GLU A 176 -24.59 11.52 9.50
C GLU A 176 -24.43 11.15 8.02
N SER A 177 -25.33 11.61 7.15
CA SER A 177 -25.28 11.37 5.70
C SER A 177 -23.96 11.86 5.08
N HIS A 178 -23.46 13.03 5.48
CA HIS A 178 -22.18 13.57 4.97
C HIS A 178 -20.97 12.69 5.30
N ASN A 179 -20.99 11.91 6.38
CA ASN A 179 -19.86 11.06 6.76
C ASN A 179 -19.80 9.79 5.89
N TYR A 180 -20.95 9.21 5.55
CA TYR A 180 -21.03 8.06 4.65
C TYR A 180 -20.49 8.38 3.26
N HIS A 181 -20.87 9.54 2.70
CA HIS A 181 -20.40 9.96 1.38
C HIS A 181 -18.87 10.04 1.33
N LYS A 182 -18.24 10.67 2.33
CA LYS A 182 -16.77 10.77 2.41
C LYS A 182 -16.11 9.39 2.52
N ASP A 183 -16.64 8.50 3.35
CA ASP A 183 -16.12 7.14 3.50
C ASP A 183 -16.27 6.30 2.22
N ILE A 184 -17.40 6.44 1.52
CA ILE A 184 -17.67 5.79 0.23
C ILE A 184 -16.69 6.29 -0.83
N THR A 185 -16.55 7.61 -1.01
CA THR A 185 -15.63 8.19 -1.97
C THR A 185 -14.19 7.76 -1.70
N ALA A 186 -13.76 7.73 -0.43
CA ALA A 186 -12.42 7.27 -0.08
C ALA A 186 -12.18 5.78 -0.43
N LEU A 187 -13.22 4.94 -0.31
CA LEU A 187 -13.14 3.54 -0.75
C LEU A 187 -13.12 3.41 -2.27
N GLU A 188 -13.90 4.22 -2.99
CA GLU A 188 -13.91 4.24 -4.46
C GLU A 188 -12.56 4.70 -5.03
N GLU A 189 -11.98 5.76 -4.48
CA GLU A 189 -10.62 6.22 -4.79
C GLU A 189 -9.61 5.09 -4.52
N GLY A 190 -9.72 4.40 -3.38
CA GLY A 190 -8.86 3.29 -3.04
C GLY A 190 -9.01 2.08 -3.98
N ILE A 191 -10.23 1.73 -4.38
CA ILE A 191 -10.52 0.67 -5.36
C ILE A 191 -9.91 1.05 -6.71
N LEU A 192 -10.11 2.30 -7.16
CA LEU A 192 -9.57 2.82 -8.40
C LEU A 192 -8.04 2.66 -8.44
N THR A 193 -7.34 3.18 -7.43
CA THR A 193 -5.87 3.11 -7.37
C THR A 193 -5.37 1.67 -7.32
N LEU A 194 -6.05 0.75 -6.62
CA LEU A 194 -5.67 -0.67 -6.62
C LEU A 194 -5.85 -1.33 -7.99
N LEU A 195 -6.92 -0.99 -8.73
CA LEU A 195 -7.13 -1.45 -10.10
C LEU A 195 -6.08 -0.86 -11.06
N GLU A 196 -5.69 0.39 -10.87
CA GLU A 196 -4.59 1.03 -11.62
C GLU A 196 -3.24 0.36 -11.32
N ILE A 197 -2.94 0.05 -10.05
CA ILE A 197 -1.76 -0.72 -9.64
C ILE A 197 -1.74 -2.09 -10.34
N CYS A 198 -2.87 -2.80 -10.38
CA CYS A 198 -2.99 -4.07 -11.08
C CYS A 198 -2.68 -3.92 -12.57
N ASN A 199 -3.24 -2.89 -13.22
CA ASN A 199 -3.02 -2.60 -14.63
C ASN A 199 -1.57 -2.24 -14.94
N SER A 200 -0.93 -1.42 -14.09
CA SER A 200 0.47 -1.03 -14.22
C SER A 200 1.40 -2.25 -14.16
N CYS A 201 1.15 -3.17 -13.22
CA CYS A 201 1.87 -4.44 -13.12
C CYS A 201 1.67 -5.33 -14.36
N LEU A 202 0.42 -5.51 -14.82
CA LEU A 202 0.10 -6.35 -15.98
C LEU A 202 0.66 -5.77 -17.30
N THR A 203 0.72 -4.45 -17.42
CA THR A 203 1.22 -3.81 -18.64
C THR A 203 2.74 -3.85 -18.69
N SER A 204 3.41 -3.67 -17.55
CA SER A 204 4.86 -3.51 -17.49
C SER A 204 5.61 -4.82 -17.29
N ASN A 205 5.09 -5.73 -16.45
CA ASN A 205 5.85 -6.88 -15.96
C ASN A 205 5.03 -8.18 -15.85
N LEU A 206 3.95 -8.34 -16.62
CA LEU A 206 3.11 -9.57 -16.58
C LEU A 206 3.91 -10.86 -16.70
N ARG A 207 4.90 -10.89 -17.61
CA ARG A 207 5.73 -12.07 -17.88
C ARG A 207 6.54 -12.53 -16.67
N SER A 208 6.85 -11.61 -15.75
CA SER A 208 7.64 -11.90 -14.55
C SER A 208 6.76 -12.11 -13.31
N ASN A 209 5.44 -12.20 -13.45
CA ASN A 209 4.53 -12.31 -12.30
C ASN A 209 3.49 -13.43 -12.46
N PRO A 210 3.92 -14.71 -12.58
CA PRO A 210 3.01 -15.84 -12.73
C PRO A 210 2.06 -15.99 -11.53
N HIS A 211 2.53 -15.75 -10.30
CA HIS A 211 1.68 -15.76 -9.11
C HIS A 211 0.62 -14.67 -9.10
N PHE A 212 0.88 -13.52 -9.72
CA PHE A 212 -0.12 -12.46 -9.84
C PHE A 212 -1.24 -12.87 -10.78
N ILE A 213 -0.88 -13.42 -11.95
CA ILE A 213 -1.83 -14.00 -12.92
C ILE A 213 -2.65 -15.11 -12.26
N TYR A 214 -2.00 -16.02 -11.54
CA TYR A 214 -2.66 -17.09 -10.80
C TYR A 214 -3.69 -16.53 -9.80
N THR A 215 -3.32 -15.48 -9.05
CA THR A 215 -4.20 -14.89 -8.03
C THR A 215 -5.42 -14.22 -8.65
N ILE A 216 -5.27 -13.48 -9.75
CA ILE A 216 -6.41 -12.85 -10.43
C ILE A 216 -7.34 -13.87 -11.09
N LEU A 217 -6.80 -14.99 -11.61
CA LEU A 217 -7.60 -16.12 -12.10
C LEU A 217 -8.41 -16.74 -10.97
N TYR A 218 -7.77 -17.03 -9.84
CA TYR A 218 -8.42 -17.61 -8.67
C TYR A 218 -9.51 -16.68 -8.09
N LYS A 219 -9.31 -15.35 -8.19
CA LYS A 219 -10.24 -14.33 -7.71
C LYS A 219 -11.10 -13.72 -8.82
N ARG A 220 -11.31 -14.39 -9.96
CA ARG A 220 -12.09 -13.88 -11.10
C ARG A 220 -13.41 -13.21 -10.70
N ASN A 221 -14.18 -13.87 -9.84
CA ASN A 221 -15.50 -13.38 -9.40
C ASN A 221 -15.44 -11.99 -8.74
N LEU A 222 -14.31 -11.59 -8.15
CA LEU A 222 -14.13 -10.23 -7.62
C LEU A 222 -14.23 -9.20 -8.74
N PHE A 223 -13.58 -9.46 -9.88
CA PHE A 223 -13.53 -8.52 -11.01
C PHE A 223 -14.86 -8.44 -11.75
N ASP A 224 -15.62 -9.54 -11.78
CA ASP A 224 -16.95 -9.58 -12.39
C ASP A 224 -17.93 -8.58 -11.75
N THR A 225 -17.74 -8.25 -10.45
CA THR A 225 -18.58 -7.27 -9.74
C THR A 225 -18.46 -5.84 -10.29
N PHE A 226 -17.36 -5.53 -10.99
CA PHE A 226 -17.08 -4.18 -11.48
C PHE A 226 -17.45 -3.96 -12.95
N GLN A 227 -17.85 -5.01 -13.69
CA GLN A 227 -18.09 -4.92 -15.14
C GLN A 227 -19.12 -3.84 -15.52
N ASN A 228 -20.11 -3.63 -14.66
CA ASN A 228 -21.20 -2.66 -14.89
C ASN A 228 -20.90 -1.27 -14.29
N HIS A 229 -19.77 -1.08 -13.60
CA HIS A 229 -19.45 0.18 -12.95
C HIS A 229 -18.72 1.14 -13.90
N PRO A 230 -19.31 2.29 -14.30
CA PRO A 230 -18.76 3.16 -15.34
C PRO A 230 -17.31 3.60 -15.09
N MET A 231 -16.96 3.89 -13.83
CA MET A 231 -15.61 4.34 -13.47
C MET A 231 -14.52 3.26 -13.61
N PHE A 232 -14.89 1.99 -13.65
CA PHE A 232 -13.92 0.88 -13.63
C PHE A 232 -13.85 0.11 -14.95
N GLN A 233 -14.72 0.41 -15.92
CA GLN A 233 -14.86 -0.38 -17.15
C GLN A 233 -13.54 -0.59 -17.89
N ASP A 234 -12.77 0.48 -18.11
CA ASP A 234 -11.50 0.39 -18.83
C ASP A 234 -10.44 -0.42 -18.06
N LEU A 235 -10.35 -0.21 -16.74
CA LEU A 235 -9.39 -0.90 -15.88
C LEU A 235 -9.70 -2.40 -15.79
N ILE A 236 -10.98 -2.75 -15.71
CA ILE A 236 -11.46 -4.13 -15.64
C ILE A 236 -11.31 -4.83 -16.99
N TRP A 237 -11.51 -4.13 -18.11
CA TRP A 237 -11.34 -4.69 -19.44
C TRP A 237 -9.96 -5.33 -19.64
N ASN A 238 -8.89 -4.64 -19.23
CA ASN A 238 -7.53 -5.18 -19.29
C ASN A 238 -7.37 -6.45 -18.43
N ILE A 239 -7.84 -6.39 -17.18
CA ILE A 239 -7.74 -7.52 -16.23
C ILE A 239 -8.53 -8.73 -16.76
N CYS A 240 -9.75 -8.52 -17.27
CA CYS A 240 -10.56 -9.56 -17.89
C CYS A 240 -9.90 -10.14 -19.16
N THR A 241 -9.21 -9.31 -19.95
CA THR A 241 -8.46 -9.79 -21.13
C THR A 241 -7.35 -10.75 -20.75
N VAL A 242 -6.60 -10.43 -19.68
CA VAL A 242 -5.59 -11.34 -19.11
C VAL A 242 -6.25 -12.61 -18.57
N ILE A 243 -7.28 -12.47 -17.72
CA ILE A 243 -8.00 -13.61 -17.13
C ILE A 243 -8.52 -14.56 -18.22
N ASN A 244 -9.15 -14.05 -19.27
CA ASN A 244 -9.71 -14.89 -20.34
C ASN A 244 -8.62 -15.62 -21.13
N HIS A 245 -7.49 -14.95 -21.42
CA HIS A 245 -6.37 -15.58 -22.12
C HIS A 245 -5.73 -16.72 -21.32
N PHE A 246 -5.51 -16.52 -20.02
CA PHE A 246 -4.88 -17.56 -19.20
C PHE A 246 -5.89 -18.63 -18.76
N SER A 247 -7.18 -18.29 -18.61
CA SER A 247 -8.23 -19.26 -18.33
C SER A 247 -8.33 -20.32 -19.43
N SER A 248 -8.27 -19.94 -20.71
CA SER A 248 -8.33 -20.91 -21.81
C SER A 248 -7.13 -21.86 -21.84
N ARG A 249 -5.95 -21.39 -21.40
CA ARG A 249 -4.75 -22.23 -21.27
C ARG A 249 -4.83 -23.19 -20.08
N VAL A 250 -5.32 -22.71 -18.94
CA VAL A 250 -5.48 -23.54 -17.73
C VAL A 250 -6.57 -24.60 -17.92
N GLN A 251 -7.60 -24.32 -18.72
CA GLN A 251 -8.65 -25.30 -19.08
C GLN A 251 -8.13 -26.51 -19.87
N LEU A 252 -6.96 -26.42 -20.50
CA LEU A 252 -6.33 -27.55 -21.20
C LEU A 252 -5.70 -28.56 -20.24
N LEU A 253 -5.54 -28.19 -18.96
CA LEU A 253 -5.02 -29.07 -17.93
C LEU A 253 -6.09 -30.06 -17.47
N GLU A 254 -5.67 -31.25 -17.04
CA GLU A 254 -6.58 -32.24 -16.46
C GLU A 254 -7.26 -31.70 -15.19
N ARG A 255 -8.53 -32.04 -15.01
CA ARG A 255 -9.28 -31.66 -13.80
C ARG A 255 -8.58 -32.22 -12.56
N GLY A 256 -8.26 -31.35 -11.60
CA GLY A 256 -7.51 -31.73 -10.40
C GLY A 256 -5.99 -31.54 -10.50
N SER A 257 -5.49 -30.93 -11.58
CA SER A 257 -4.08 -30.56 -11.71
C SER A 257 -3.56 -29.75 -10.52
N SER A 258 -2.29 -29.99 -10.15
CA SER A 258 -1.65 -29.33 -9.02
C SER A 258 -1.44 -27.82 -9.27
N VAL A 259 -1.26 -27.05 -8.20
CA VAL A 259 -0.95 -25.60 -8.29
C VAL A 259 0.33 -25.36 -9.11
N SER A 260 1.32 -26.25 -9.01
CA SER A 260 2.56 -26.18 -9.80
C SER A 260 2.28 -26.30 -11.29
N ALA A 261 1.45 -27.27 -11.70
CA ALA A 261 1.09 -27.45 -13.11
C ALA A 261 0.36 -26.24 -13.68
N VAL A 262 -0.50 -25.60 -12.88
CA VAL A 262 -1.18 -24.35 -13.27
C VAL A 262 -0.17 -23.21 -13.45
N LEU A 263 0.79 -23.05 -12.52
CA LEU A 263 1.83 -22.03 -12.62
C LEU A 263 2.73 -22.26 -13.85
N ASP A 264 3.13 -23.51 -14.13
CA ASP A 264 3.91 -23.85 -15.32
C ASP A 264 3.16 -23.50 -16.61
N ALA A 265 1.84 -23.76 -16.66
CA ALA A 265 1.00 -23.39 -17.79
C ALA A 265 0.89 -21.86 -17.95
N ILE A 266 0.82 -21.11 -16.85
CA ILE A 266 0.83 -19.65 -16.84
C ILE A 266 2.17 -19.12 -17.35
N GLU A 267 3.30 -19.63 -16.85
CA GLU A 267 4.63 -19.20 -17.27
C GLU A 267 4.85 -19.43 -18.78
N LYS A 268 4.54 -20.64 -19.27
CA LYS A 268 4.58 -20.95 -20.71
C LYS A 268 3.64 -20.05 -21.51
N GLY A 269 2.47 -19.74 -20.97
CA GLY A 269 1.51 -18.84 -21.59
C GLY A 269 2.00 -17.40 -21.68
N ALA A 270 2.68 -16.93 -20.64
CA ALA A 270 3.15 -15.55 -20.53
C ALA A 270 4.25 -15.22 -21.55
N LEU A 271 5.08 -16.20 -21.93
CA LEU A 271 6.06 -16.06 -23.01
C LEU A 271 5.42 -15.65 -24.34
N HIS A 272 4.20 -16.12 -24.59
CA HIS A 272 3.45 -15.87 -25.82
C HIS A 272 2.39 -14.76 -25.67
N TRP A 273 2.41 -14.03 -24.55
CA TRP A 273 1.50 -12.91 -24.31
C TRP A 273 1.84 -11.73 -25.23
N PRO A 274 0.89 -11.24 -26.05
CA PRO A 274 1.14 -10.04 -26.86
C PRO A 274 1.01 -8.79 -26.01
N THR A 275 2.09 -8.03 -25.96
CA THR A 275 2.24 -6.85 -25.10
C THR A 275 1.41 -5.65 -25.55
N ASP A 276 0.88 -5.69 -26.77
CA ASP A 276 0.07 -4.65 -27.42
C ASP A 276 -1.43 -4.79 -27.15
N ARG A 277 -1.90 -5.89 -26.57
CA ARG A 277 -3.33 -6.12 -26.30
C ARG A 277 -3.93 -5.26 -25.20
N LEU A 278 -3.13 -4.76 -24.27
CA LEU A 278 -3.62 -4.02 -23.10
C LEU A 278 -3.71 -2.52 -23.41
N LYS A 279 -4.81 -1.89 -23.00
CA LYS A 279 -4.93 -0.44 -22.97
C LYS A 279 -3.85 0.14 -22.08
N LYS A 280 -3.15 1.17 -22.57
CA LYS A 280 -2.15 1.90 -21.79
C LYS A 280 -2.84 3.00 -21.01
N PHE A 281 -2.58 3.04 -19.71
CA PHE A 281 -3.03 4.11 -18.81
C PHE A 281 -1.87 5.08 -18.53
N PRO A 282 -2.16 6.30 -18.05
CA PRO A 282 -1.13 7.21 -17.57
C PRO A 282 -0.25 6.55 -16.51
N GLU A 283 1.03 6.91 -16.50
CA GLU A 283 1.94 6.42 -15.47
C GLU A 283 1.58 6.98 -14.10
N LEU A 284 1.55 6.09 -13.11
CA LEU A 284 1.29 6.43 -11.72
C LEU A 284 2.56 7.04 -11.11
N ARG A 285 2.61 8.37 -11.07
CA ARG A 285 3.74 9.13 -10.49
C ARG A 285 3.26 10.10 -9.42
N PHE A 286 3.37 9.67 -8.18
CA PHE A 286 3.04 10.43 -6.99
C PHE A 286 4.31 10.97 -6.33
N LYS A 287 4.26 12.22 -5.87
CA LYS A 287 5.34 12.86 -5.14
C LYS A 287 4.88 13.23 -3.75
N TYR A 288 5.78 13.15 -2.79
CA TYR A 288 5.54 13.72 -1.47
C TYR A 288 5.51 15.25 -1.57
N VAL A 289 4.44 15.83 -1.05
CA VAL A 289 4.29 17.27 -0.86
C VAL A 289 4.09 17.50 0.63
N GLU A 290 4.95 18.33 1.21
CA GLU A 290 4.81 18.75 2.60
C GLU A 290 3.60 19.69 2.71
N ASP A 291 2.72 19.45 3.69
CA ASP A 291 1.54 20.29 3.94
C ASP A 291 1.95 21.68 4.49
N ASP A 292 1.19 22.72 4.20
CA ASP A 292 1.49 24.08 4.70
C ASP A 292 1.42 24.17 6.23
N ASN A 293 0.63 23.31 6.89
CA ASN A 293 0.42 23.29 8.34
C ASN A 293 1.25 22.21 9.06
N THR A 294 2.35 21.71 8.48
CA THR A 294 3.19 20.69 9.15
C THR A 294 3.81 21.14 10.47
N VAL A 295 3.78 22.44 10.78
CA VAL A 295 4.15 23.00 12.09
C VAL A 295 3.40 22.30 13.22
N GLU A 296 2.11 22.01 13.05
CA GLU A 296 1.29 21.32 14.05
C GLU A 296 1.74 19.88 14.30
N PHE A 297 2.41 19.25 13.33
CA PHE A 297 2.98 17.91 13.44
C PHE A 297 4.41 17.93 14.00
N PHE A 298 5.29 18.78 13.44
CA PHE A 298 6.71 18.77 13.78
C PHE A 298 7.04 19.47 15.09
N VAL A 299 6.39 20.60 15.40
CA VAL A 299 6.73 21.38 16.60
C VAL A 299 6.46 20.59 17.89
N PRO A 300 5.27 19.98 18.09
CA PRO A 300 5.04 19.16 19.28
C PRO A 300 6.00 17.97 19.35
N TYR A 301 6.33 17.37 18.20
CA TYR A 301 7.24 16.24 18.15
C TYR A 301 8.67 16.60 18.56
N VAL A 302 9.23 17.68 18.01
CA VAL A 302 10.58 18.15 18.35
C VAL A 302 10.65 18.50 19.83
N TRP A 303 9.67 19.24 20.34
CA TRP A 303 9.64 19.59 21.76
C TRP A 303 9.52 18.39 22.68
N ARG A 304 8.75 17.37 22.29
CA ARG A 304 8.69 16.10 23.02
C ARG A 304 10.06 15.40 23.04
N LEU A 305 10.75 15.34 21.89
CA LEU A 305 12.09 14.75 21.82
C LEU A 305 13.08 15.54 22.71
N THR A 306 13.03 16.87 22.66
CA THR A 306 13.85 17.72 23.52
C THR A 306 13.54 17.46 24.99
N PHE A 307 12.27 17.41 25.39
CA PHE A 307 11.89 17.13 26.78
C PHE A 307 12.39 15.74 27.23
N GLN A 308 12.23 14.72 26.40
CA GLN A 308 12.53 13.32 26.75
C GLN A 308 14.04 13.02 26.78
N PHE A 309 14.82 13.60 25.87
CA PHE A 309 16.23 13.25 25.67
C PHE A 309 17.20 14.34 26.09
N SER A 310 16.71 15.53 26.47
CA SER A 310 17.57 16.58 27.03
C SER A 310 18.02 16.21 28.43
N THR A 311 19.25 16.58 28.76
CA THR A 311 19.80 16.51 30.12
C THR A 311 19.35 17.69 30.99
N LEU A 312 18.60 18.65 30.42
CA LEU A 312 18.05 19.80 31.13
C LEU A 312 16.77 19.39 31.88
N TYR A 313 16.62 19.90 33.10
CA TYR A 313 15.37 19.73 33.85
C TYR A 313 14.26 20.62 33.28
N TRP A 314 13.11 20.01 33.00
CA TRP A 314 11.92 20.70 32.49
C TRP A 314 10.75 20.48 33.45
N ASP A 315 10.20 21.56 34.01
CA ASP A 315 8.97 21.50 34.83
C ASP A 315 7.75 21.44 33.91
N ILE A 316 7.13 20.25 33.81
CA ILE A 316 5.95 19.98 32.97
C ILE A 316 4.81 20.97 33.25
N THR A 317 4.64 21.40 34.50
CA THR A 317 3.54 22.29 34.90
C THR A 317 3.72 23.72 34.39
N ARG A 318 4.94 24.09 33.99
CA ARG A 318 5.29 25.42 33.49
C ARG A 318 5.44 25.49 31.97
N ILE A 319 5.38 24.35 31.27
CA ILE A 319 5.46 24.32 29.81
C ILE A 319 4.18 24.93 29.23
N ARG A 320 4.34 26.04 28.47
CA ARG A 320 3.25 26.72 27.75
C ARG A 320 3.42 26.72 26.23
N LEU A 321 4.58 26.28 25.73
CA LEU A 321 4.92 26.35 24.30
C LEU A 321 4.18 25.33 23.44
N PHE A 322 3.75 24.22 24.04
CA PHE A 322 3.06 23.13 23.36
C PHE A 322 2.16 22.39 24.36
N ASN A 323 1.16 21.67 23.84
CA ASN A 323 0.26 20.91 24.70
C ASN A 323 1.03 19.77 25.39
N THR A 324 1.08 19.80 26.72
CA THR A 324 1.81 18.84 27.54
C THR A 324 1.13 17.48 27.63
N SER A 325 -0.13 17.35 27.16
CA SER A 325 -0.82 16.06 27.04
C SER A 325 -0.12 15.07 26.09
N PHE A 326 0.85 15.53 25.30
CA PHE A 326 1.68 14.69 24.44
C PHE A 326 3.02 14.24 25.07
N ILE A 327 3.31 14.69 26.29
CA ILE A 327 4.55 14.38 27.06
C ILE A 327 4.31 13.31 28.13
N VAL A 328 3.05 13.16 28.57
CA VAL A 328 2.60 12.09 29.47
C VAL A 328 2.02 10.99 28.58
#